data_AF-A0A6N7ZQF1-F1
#
_entry.id   AF-A0A6N7ZQF1-F1
#
_cell.length_a   1.000
_cell.length_b   1.000
_cell.length_c   1.000
_cell.angle_alpha   90.00
_cell.angle_beta   90.00
_cell.angle_gamma   90.00
#
_symmetry.space_group_name_H-M   'P 1'
#
loop_
_entity.id
_entity.type
_entity.pdbx_description
1 polymer ?
#
loop_
_entity_poly.entity_id
_entity_poly.type
_entity_poly.pdbx_seq_one_letter_code
_entity_poly.pdbx_strand_id
1 'polypeptide(L)'
;MTRNRRKQSLNGMAERARQHAHSLKREAEAQEPAIEALADCGKLKEANRARLTVRRNLRSAAELLKSADSLEAKARVFQPETTHDQCIA
;
A
#
# COMPACT_ATOMS: atom_id res chain seq x y z
N MET A 1 14.18 22.88 6.95
CA MET A 1 13.20 21.87 7.44
C MET A 1 13.87 20.98 8.48
N THR A 2 13.25 20.77 9.64
CA THR A 2 13.83 20.01 10.76
C THR A 2 13.74 18.48 10.56
N ARG A 3 14.67 17.71 11.17
CA ARG A 3 14.75 16.23 11.12
C ARG A 3 13.41 15.57 11.46
N ASN A 4 12.70 16.08 12.48
CA ASN A 4 11.37 15.61 12.88
C ASN A 4 10.30 15.81 11.81
N ARG A 5 10.30 16.94 11.09
CA ARG A 5 9.34 17.19 9.99
C ARG A 5 9.53 16.23 8.82
N ARG A 6 10.78 15.84 8.52
CA ARG A 6 11.07 14.84 7.47
C ARG A 6 10.57 13.44 7.86
N LYS A 7 10.79 13.01 9.11
CA LYS A 7 10.26 11.75 9.65
C LYS A 7 8.74 11.69 9.58
N GLN A 8 8.07 12.73 10.05
CA GLN A 8 6.60 12.82 10.01
C GLN A 8 6.06 12.80 8.58
N SER A 9 6.70 13.50 7.65
CA SER A 9 6.32 13.50 6.23
C SER A 9 6.43 12.11 5.59
N LEU A 10 7.54 11.40 5.83
CA LEU A 10 7.75 10.03 5.32
C LEU A 10 6.71 9.06 5.88
N ASN A 11 6.44 9.11 7.17
CA ASN A 11 5.39 8.30 7.79
C ASN A 11 4.00 8.62 7.22
N GLY A 12 3.66 9.89 7.05
CA GLY A 12 2.38 10.29 6.46
C GLY A 12 2.23 9.85 5.00
N MET A 13 3.31 9.82 4.22
CA MET A 13 3.29 9.26 2.87
C MET A 13 3.10 7.74 2.88
N ALA A 14 3.77 7.03 3.80
CA ALA A 14 3.62 5.59 3.96
C ALA A 14 2.18 5.20 4.36
N GLU A 15 1.59 5.95 5.29
CA GLU A 15 0.21 5.74 5.73
C GLU A 15 -0.80 5.93 4.60
N ARG A 16 -0.68 7.02 3.83
CA ARG A 16 -1.53 7.24 2.65
C ARG A 16 -1.38 6.14 1.61
N ALA A 17 -0.15 5.67 1.37
CA ALA A 17 0.10 4.57 0.44
C ALA A 17 -0.59 3.27 0.90
N ARG A 18 -0.59 2.96 2.20
CA ARG A 18 -1.34 1.83 2.76
C ARG A 18 -2.84 2.00 2.60
N GLN A 19 -3.38 3.16 3.00
CA GLN A 19 -4.81 3.43 2.89
C GLN A 19 -5.29 3.26 1.44
N HIS A 20 -4.53 3.80 0.48
CA HIS A 20 -4.84 3.64 -0.93
C HIS A 20 -4.72 2.17 -1.41
N ALA A 21 -3.68 1.46 -0.99
CA ALA A 21 -3.53 0.03 -1.31
C ALA A 21 -4.70 -0.81 -0.75
N HIS A 22 -5.17 -0.50 0.46
CA HIS A 22 -6.33 -1.16 1.05
C HIS A 22 -7.62 -0.84 0.29
N SER A 23 -7.84 0.41 -0.15
CA SER A 23 -8.99 0.76 -1.00
C SER A 23 -8.99 -0.07 -2.28
N LEU A 24 -7.85 -0.12 -2.98
CA LEU A 24 -7.72 -0.88 -4.22
C LEU A 24 -7.98 -2.38 -4.05
N LYS A 25 -7.57 -2.97 -2.91
CA LYS A 25 -7.88 -4.36 -2.57
C LYS A 25 -9.37 -4.57 -2.36
N ARG A 26 -10.02 -3.70 -1.58
CA ARG A 26 -11.47 -3.79 -1.35
C ARG A 26 -12.28 -3.61 -2.63
N GLU A 27 -11.89 -2.67 -3.49
CA GLU A 27 -12.51 -2.46 -4.80
C GLU A 27 -12.33 -3.66 -5.72
N ALA A 28 -11.16 -4.32 -5.68
CA ALA A 28 -10.88 -5.53 -6.43
C ALA A 28 -11.74 -6.71 -5.96
N GLU A 29 -11.80 -6.94 -4.64
CA GLU A 29 -12.64 -7.97 -4.01
C GLU A 29 -14.14 -7.76 -4.30
N ALA A 30 -14.60 -6.50 -4.24
CA ALA A 30 -16.00 -6.16 -4.53
C ALA A 30 -16.43 -6.45 -5.99
N GLN A 31 -15.47 -6.56 -6.92
CA GLN A 31 -15.76 -6.88 -8.32
C GLN A 31 -15.87 -8.38 -8.59
N GLU A 32 -15.38 -9.25 -7.71
CA GLU A 32 -15.38 -10.70 -7.91
C GLU A 32 -16.79 -11.28 -8.18
N PRO A 33 -17.84 -10.92 -7.41
CA PRO A 33 -19.19 -11.44 -7.66
C PRO A 33 -19.76 -11.00 -9.01
N ALA A 34 -19.47 -9.76 -9.44
CA ALA A 34 -19.91 -9.24 -10.72
C ALA A 34 -19.20 -9.94 -11.89
N ILE A 35 -17.92 -10.30 -11.72
CA ILE A 35 -17.15 -11.07 -12.68
C ILE A 35 -17.72 -12.48 -12.84
N GLU A 36 -18.06 -13.14 -11.72
CA GLU A 36 -18.68 -14.47 -11.72
C GLU A 36 -20.03 -14.43 -12.44
N ALA A 37 -20.91 -13.49 -12.08
CA ALA A 37 -22.21 -13.34 -12.75
C ALA A 37 -22.07 -13.11 -14.28
N LEU A 38 -21.09 -12.30 -14.71
CA LEU A 38 -20.82 -12.10 -16.14
C LEU A 38 -20.35 -13.39 -16.83
N ALA A 39 -19.54 -14.21 -16.14
CA ALA A 39 -19.08 -15.48 -16.67
C ALA A 39 -20.23 -16.49 -16.82
N ASP A 40 -21.10 -16.57 -15.81
CA ASP A 40 -22.25 -17.47 -15.79
C ASP A 40 -23.28 -17.12 -16.87
N CYS A 41 -23.46 -15.83 -17.16
CA CYS A 41 -24.30 -15.38 -18.27
C CYS A 41 -23.64 -15.54 -19.66
N GLY A 42 -22.48 -16.20 -19.76
CA GLY A 42 -21.76 -16.40 -21.02
C GLY A 42 -21.05 -15.17 -21.58
N LYS A 43 -21.02 -14.04 -20.83
CA LYS A 43 -20.36 -12.79 -21.24
C LYS A 43 -18.87 -12.80 -20.94
N LEU A 44 -18.17 -13.83 -21.44
CA LEU A 44 -16.77 -14.13 -21.13
C LEU A 44 -15.80 -12.98 -21.45
N LYS A 45 -16.07 -12.18 -22.51
CA LYS A 45 -15.24 -11.03 -22.87
C LYS A 45 -15.30 -9.91 -21.81
N GLU A 46 -16.49 -9.64 -21.27
CA GLU A 46 -16.70 -8.62 -20.24
C GLU A 46 -16.11 -9.06 -18.91
N ALA A 47 -16.36 -10.32 -18.53
CA ALA A 47 -15.73 -10.93 -17.35
C ALA A 47 -14.20 -10.87 -17.42
N ASN A 48 -13.60 -11.18 -18.58
CA ASN A 48 -12.15 -11.11 -18.75
C ASN A 48 -11.60 -9.69 -18.67
N ARG A 49 -12.31 -8.67 -19.19
CA ARG A 49 -11.91 -7.26 -19.02
C ARG A 49 -11.92 -6.86 -17.56
N ALA A 50 -12.98 -7.20 -16.82
CA ALA A 50 -13.07 -6.91 -15.39
C ALA A 50 -11.96 -7.64 -14.59
N ARG A 51 -11.67 -8.91 -14.90
CA ARG A 51 -10.53 -9.65 -14.30
C ARG A 51 -9.19 -8.97 -14.52
N LEU A 52 -8.95 -8.37 -15.69
CA LEU A 52 -7.72 -7.63 -15.96
C LEU A 52 -7.63 -6.38 -15.09
N THR A 53 -8.73 -5.65 -14.90
CA THR A 53 -8.81 -4.50 -14.00
C THR A 53 -8.51 -4.91 -12.55
N VAL A 54 -9.16 -5.96 -12.05
CA VAL A 54 -8.91 -6.52 -10.71
C VAL A 54 -7.43 -6.86 -10.52
N ARG A 55 -6.82 -7.59 -11.46
CA ARG A 55 -5.39 -7.93 -11.41
C ARG A 55 -4.49 -6.69 -11.40
N ARG A 56 -4.84 -5.66 -12.16
CA ARG A 56 -4.08 -4.40 -12.18
C ARG A 56 -4.18 -3.70 -10.82
N ASN A 57 -5.38 -3.61 -10.24
CA ASN A 57 -5.59 -2.99 -8.92
C ASN A 57 -4.81 -3.73 -7.83
N LEU A 58 -4.84 -5.07 -7.83
CA LEU A 58 -4.07 -5.88 -6.87
C LEU A 58 -2.55 -5.68 -7.02
N ARG A 59 -2.05 -5.56 -8.26
CA ARG A 59 -0.64 -5.26 -8.52
C ARG A 59 -0.25 -3.88 -7.99
N SER A 60 -1.05 -2.85 -8.32
CA SER A 60 -0.80 -1.48 -7.85
C SER A 60 -0.88 -1.39 -6.32
N ALA A 61 -1.81 -2.10 -5.69
CA ALA A 61 -1.86 -2.20 -4.23
C ALA A 61 -0.58 -2.82 -3.65
N ALA A 62 -0.05 -3.89 -4.24
CA ALA A 62 1.19 -4.52 -3.79
C ALA A 62 2.41 -3.59 -3.94
N GLU A 63 2.49 -2.84 -5.03
CA GLU A 63 3.55 -1.85 -5.27
C GLU A 63 3.49 -0.68 -4.27
N LEU A 64 2.29 -0.21 -3.94
CA LEU A 64 2.07 0.80 -2.91
C LEU A 64 2.48 0.33 -1.52
N LEU A 65 2.19 -0.92 -1.17
CA LEU A 65 2.62 -1.50 0.11
C LEU A 65 4.14 -1.60 0.20
N LYS A 66 4.82 -2.09 -0.85
CA LYS A 66 6.30 -2.09 -0.92
C LYS A 66 6.88 -0.68 -0.78
N SER A 67 6.23 0.30 -1.39
CA SER A 67 6.65 1.70 -1.30
C SER A 67 6.45 2.26 0.11
N ALA A 68 5.33 1.92 0.77
CA ALA A 68 5.08 2.28 2.16
C ALA A 68 6.16 1.71 3.09
N ASP A 69 6.51 0.43 2.93
CA ASP A 69 7.57 -0.22 3.71
C ASP A 69 8.93 0.47 3.50
N SER A 70 9.25 0.85 2.26
CA SER A 70 10.47 1.62 1.95
C SER A 70 10.47 3.00 2.59
N LEU A 71 9.34 3.70 2.58
CA LEU A 71 9.19 5.02 3.20
C LEU A 71 9.34 4.94 4.73
N GLU A 72 8.78 3.91 5.36
CA GLU A 72 8.98 3.68 6.78
C GLU A 72 10.41 3.30 7.13
N ALA A 73 11.06 2.45 6.34
CA ALA A 73 12.47 2.13 6.53
C ALA A 73 13.33 3.39 6.49
N LYS A 74 13.06 4.30 5.53
CA LYS A 74 13.72 5.62 5.47
C LYS A 74 13.38 6.49 6.68
N ALA A 75 12.14 6.48 7.15
CA ALA A 75 11.72 7.23 8.33
C ALA A 75 12.42 6.74 9.61
N ARG A 76 12.72 5.43 9.71
CA ARG A 76 13.47 4.83 10.83
C ARG A 76 14.90 5.35 10.93
N VAL A 77 15.57 5.66 9.82
CA VAL A 77 16.92 6.26 9.83
C VAL A 77 16.94 7.64 10.51
N PHE A 78 15.82 8.35 10.50
CA PHE A 78 15.69 9.63 11.21
C PHE A 78 15.39 9.48 12.71
N GLN A 79 15.39 8.27 13.27
CA GLN A 79 15.31 8.09 14.73
C GLN A 79 16.42 8.90 15.41
N PRO A 80 16.13 9.50 16.59
CA PRO A 80 17.20 9.98 17.44
C PRO A 80 18.08 8.77 17.74
N GLU A 81 19.39 8.93 17.57
CA GLU A 81 20.32 7.95 18.12
C GLU A 81 19.91 7.77 19.58
N THR A 82 19.52 6.55 19.95
CA THR A 82 19.46 6.16 21.34
C THR A 82 20.86 6.41 21.88
N THR A 83 20.96 7.45 22.71
CA THR A 83 22.00 7.74 23.69
C THR A 83 22.91 6.53 23.91
N HIS A 84 23.97 6.44 23.10
CA HIS A 84 25.13 5.62 23.42
C HIS A 84 25.97 6.46 24.37
N ASP A 85 25.62 6.36 25.64
CA ASP A 85 26.56 6.14 26.75
C ASP A 85 25.86 6.49 28.06
N GLN A 86 25.14 5.49 28.59
CA GLN A 86 25.34 5.18 30.00
C GLN A 86 26.75 4.60 30.13
N CYS A 87 27.77 5.45 30.27
CA CYS A 87 29.08 5.03 30.74
C CYS A 87 29.30 5.65 32.14
N ILE A 88 28.85 4.89 33.14
CA ILE A 88 29.59 4.49 34.35
C ILE A 88 30.20 5.60 35.23
N ALA A 89 29.62 5.70 36.43
CA ALA A 89 30.20 5.98 37.77
C ALA A 89 31.30 7.05 37.92
#